data_AF-A0A380F9I7-F1
#
_entry.id   AF-A0A380F9I7-F1
#
_cell.length_a   1.000
_cell.length_b   1.000
_cell.length_c   1.000
_cell.angle_alpha   90.00
_cell.angle_beta   90.00
_cell.angle_gamma   90.00
#
_symmetry.space_group_name_H-M   'P 1'
#
loop_
_entity.id
_entity.type
_entity.pdbx_description
1 polymer ?
#
loop_
_entity_poly.entity_id
_entity_poly.type
_entity_poly.pdbx_seq_one_letter_code
_entity_poly.pdbx_strand_id
1 'polypeptide(L)'
;MNSSYLVCLWVRSVALYYGAQLNPSGIIIGKPLVNIGTIADNMRLLRPEDFGTALDVLMTHEQDVTPQDIDRLNNKFWNVMSQSNIANTTFAIAYMQHDDYDAHAYAELFPLLSRQHARVISRGVPGRHNDDSPTITNWL
;
A
#
# COMPACT_ATOMS: atom_id res chain seq x y z
N MET A 1 3.26 15.94 -15.42
CA MET A 1 3.23 14.55 -14.93
C MET A 1 2.44 13.68 -15.88
N ASN A 2 2.96 12.51 -16.27
CA ASN A 2 2.25 11.58 -17.14
C ASN A 2 1.08 10.95 -16.37
N SER A 3 -0.15 11.18 -16.83
CA SER A 3 -1.41 10.68 -16.26
C SER A 3 -1.43 9.15 -16.04
N SER A 4 -0.58 8.40 -16.74
CA SER A 4 -0.44 6.95 -16.64
C SER A 4 0.14 6.48 -15.31
N TYR A 5 0.95 7.29 -14.62
CA TYR A 5 1.59 6.90 -13.35
C TYR A 5 0.62 6.93 -12.17
N LEU A 6 -0.31 7.89 -12.16
CA LEU A 6 -1.33 8.05 -11.12
C LEU A 6 -2.26 6.83 -11.02
N VAL A 7 -2.75 6.32 -12.15
CA VAL A 7 -3.66 5.14 -12.16
C VAL A 7 -2.92 3.88 -11.68
N CYS A 8 -1.63 3.74 -11.98
CA CYS A 8 -0.86 2.55 -11.64
C CYS A 8 -0.58 2.42 -10.13
N LEU A 9 -0.51 3.53 -9.39
CA LEU A 9 -0.23 3.55 -7.95
C LEU A 9 -1.41 2.98 -7.12
N TRP A 10 -2.66 3.26 -7.51
CA TRP A 10 -3.86 2.85 -6.76
C TRP A 10 -4.25 1.38 -6.93
N VAL A 11 -3.96 0.76 -8.08
CA VAL A 11 -4.41 -0.61 -8.39
C VAL A 11 -3.89 -1.63 -7.36
N ARG A 12 -2.72 -1.40 -6.78
CA ARG A 12 -2.05 -2.31 -5.83
C ARG A 12 -2.80 -2.38 -4.50
N SER A 13 -3.15 -1.23 -3.92
CA SER A 13 -3.89 -1.10 -2.66
C SER A 13 -5.27 -1.75 -2.78
N VAL A 14 -5.92 -1.50 -3.92
CA VAL A 14 -7.25 -2.02 -4.25
C VAL A 14 -7.22 -3.54 -4.43
N ALA A 15 -6.22 -4.08 -5.13
CA ALA A 15 -6.06 -5.52 -5.32
C ALA A 15 -5.85 -6.25 -3.99
N LEU A 16 -5.06 -5.68 -3.08
CA LEU A 16 -4.84 -6.27 -1.76
C LEU A 16 -6.10 -6.20 -0.89
N TYR A 17 -6.77 -5.03 -0.89
CA TYR A 17 -8.01 -4.78 -0.15
C TYR A 17 -9.15 -5.73 -0.52
N TYR A 18 -9.45 -5.86 -1.82
CA TYR A 18 -10.50 -6.76 -2.29
C TYR A 18 -10.03 -8.20 -2.34
N GLY A 19 -8.78 -8.45 -2.71
CA GLY A 19 -8.20 -9.79 -2.77
C GLY A 19 -8.28 -10.52 -1.43
N ALA A 20 -7.99 -9.84 -0.31
CA ALA A 20 -8.09 -10.43 1.01
C ALA A 20 -9.51 -10.93 1.37
N GLN A 21 -10.56 -10.31 0.82
CA GLN A 21 -11.95 -10.70 1.07
C GLN A 21 -12.41 -11.93 0.28
N LEU A 22 -11.61 -12.40 -0.68
CA LEU A 22 -11.96 -13.49 -1.59
C LEU A 22 -11.40 -14.85 -1.16
N ASN A 23 -10.69 -14.92 -0.02
CA ASN A 23 -9.98 -16.11 0.45
C ASN A 23 -9.08 -16.78 -0.64
N PRO A 24 -8.24 -16.02 -1.36
CA PRO A 24 -7.45 -16.56 -2.46
C PRO A 24 -6.34 -17.46 -1.95
N SER A 25 -5.91 -18.40 -2.79
CA SER A 25 -4.73 -19.23 -2.48
C SER A 25 -3.42 -18.43 -2.52
N GLY A 26 -3.38 -17.31 -3.27
CA GLY A 26 -2.21 -16.45 -3.32
C GLY A 26 -2.50 -15.03 -3.79
N ILE A 27 -1.67 -14.09 -3.33
CA ILE A 27 -1.68 -12.67 -3.72
C ILE A 27 -0.23 -12.27 -4.03
N ILE A 28 -0.01 -11.72 -5.22
CA ILE A 28 1.29 -11.20 -5.66
C ILE A 28 1.18 -9.68 -5.72
N ILE A 29 2.07 -8.96 -5.04
CA ILE A 29 2.05 -7.51 -4.98
C ILE A 29 3.46 -6.92 -4.98
N GLY A 30 3.66 -5.87 -5.78
CA GLY A 30 4.90 -5.10 -5.83
C GLY A 30 4.66 -3.66 -5.41
N LYS A 31 5.56 -3.08 -4.61
CA LYS A 31 5.50 -1.72 -4.06
C LYS A 31 4.14 -1.42 -3.41
N PRO A 32 3.75 -2.16 -2.34
CA PRO A 32 2.46 -1.96 -1.69
C PRO A 32 2.34 -0.53 -1.15
N LEU A 33 1.18 0.09 -1.36
CA LEU A 33 0.80 1.39 -0.82
C LEU A 33 -0.48 1.17 -0.02
N VAL A 34 -0.40 1.06 1.30
CA VAL A 34 -1.54 0.64 2.14
C VAL A 34 -2.05 1.73 3.07
N ASN A 35 -1.23 2.77 3.30
CA ASN A 35 -1.55 3.90 4.15
C ASN A 35 -1.89 5.15 3.31
N ILE A 36 -3.05 5.15 2.66
CA ILE A 36 -3.46 6.23 1.75
C ILE A 36 -3.50 7.60 2.44
N GLY A 37 -4.00 7.67 3.69
CA GLY A 37 -4.01 8.91 4.46
C GLY A 37 -2.60 9.42 4.73
N THR A 38 -1.67 8.53 5.09
CA THR A 38 -0.26 8.89 5.32
C THR A 38 0.41 9.35 4.03
N ILE A 39 0.13 8.68 2.91
CA ILE A 39 0.62 9.11 1.58
C ILE A 39 0.11 10.51 1.25
N ALA A 40 -1.17 10.81 1.52
CA ALA A 40 -1.74 12.14 1.30
C ALA A 40 -1.05 13.24 2.12
N ASP A 41 -0.76 12.97 3.40
CA ASP A 41 -0.05 13.93 4.25
C ASP A 41 1.42 14.12 3.84
N ASN A 42 2.12 13.02 3.52
CA ASN A 42 3.48 13.07 2.99
C ASN A 42 3.55 13.85 1.68
N MET A 43 2.54 13.76 0.82
CA MET A 43 2.49 14.53 -0.41
C MET A 43 2.33 16.01 -0.14
N ARG A 44 1.49 16.40 0.81
CA ARG A 44 1.33 17.81 1.21
C ARG A 44 2.63 18.41 1.74
N LEU A 45 3.41 17.65 2.53
CA LEU A 45 4.57 18.16 3.26
C LEU A 45 5.91 17.94 2.55
N LEU A 46 6.11 16.77 1.94
CA LEU A 46 7.40 16.31 1.43
C LEU A 46 7.46 16.32 -0.10
N ARG A 47 6.30 16.23 -0.78
CA ARG A 47 6.23 16.09 -2.25
C ARG A 47 5.00 16.80 -2.88
N PRO A 48 4.85 18.13 -2.69
CA PRO A 48 3.62 18.86 -3.05
C PRO A 48 3.25 18.77 -4.53
N GLU A 49 4.22 18.47 -5.40
CA GLU A 49 4.00 18.34 -6.84
C GLU A 49 3.68 16.90 -7.29
N ASP A 50 4.00 15.84 -6.53
CA ASP A 50 4.12 14.46 -7.08
C ASP A 50 2.85 13.60 -7.08
N PHE A 51 1.94 13.69 -6.08
CA PHE A 51 0.51 13.56 -6.36
C PHE A 51 -0.53 14.16 -5.40
N GLY A 52 -1.27 15.14 -5.93
CA GLY A 52 -2.47 15.69 -5.28
C GLY A 52 -3.65 14.72 -5.17
N THR A 53 -3.70 13.64 -5.96
CA THR A 53 -4.87 12.74 -5.95
C THR A 53 -5.04 11.97 -4.64
N ALA A 54 -3.97 11.69 -3.89
CA ALA A 54 -4.12 11.12 -2.54
C ALA A 54 -4.84 12.09 -1.60
N LEU A 55 -4.50 13.38 -1.70
CA LEU A 55 -5.17 14.44 -0.95
C LEU A 55 -6.64 14.57 -1.38
N ASP A 56 -6.94 14.48 -2.68
CA ASP A 56 -8.33 14.47 -3.17
C ASP A 56 -9.13 13.30 -2.59
N VAL A 57 -8.54 12.11 -2.52
CA VAL A 57 -9.16 10.92 -1.90
C VAL A 57 -9.40 11.15 -0.41
N LEU A 58 -8.43 11.71 0.32
CA LEU A 58 -8.58 12.06 1.73
C LEU A 58 -9.70 13.09 1.95
N MET A 59 -9.67 14.19 1.21
CA MET A 59 -10.69 15.23 1.28
C MET A 59 -12.08 14.70 0.89
N THR A 60 -12.18 13.82 -0.10
CA THR A 60 -13.46 13.22 -0.52
C THR A 60 -14.04 12.32 0.58
N HIS A 61 -13.20 11.54 1.26
CA HIS A 61 -13.66 10.56 2.23
C HIS A 61 -13.83 11.08 3.66
N GLU A 62 -12.94 11.96 4.09
CA GLU A 62 -12.86 12.39 5.50
C GLU A 62 -13.11 13.90 5.67
N GLN A 63 -13.16 14.67 4.58
CA GLN A 63 -13.49 16.11 4.55
C GLN A 63 -12.47 17.05 5.21
N ASP A 64 -11.44 16.52 5.87
CA ASP A 64 -10.38 17.27 6.54
C ASP A 64 -9.07 16.45 6.51
N VAL A 65 -7.96 17.07 6.94
CA VAL A 65 -6.60 16.53 6.90
C VAL A 65 -5.99 16.39 8.29
N THR A 66 -6.82 16.29 9.33
CA THR A 66 -6.33 16.10 10.70
C THR A 66 -5.66 14.72 10.82
N PRO A 67 -4.76 14.52 11.80
CA PRO A 67 -4.22 13.19 12.09
C PRO A 67 -5.31 12.12 12.26
N GLN A 68 -6.46 12.48 12.82
CA GLN A 68 -7.59 11.57 13.00
C GLN A 68 -8.29 11.20 11.68
N ASP A 69 -8.30 12.09 10.68
CA ASP A 69 -8.84 11.81 9.34
C ASP A 69 -7.88 10.90 8.55
N ILE A 70 -6.58 11.21 8.63
CA ILE A 70 -5.51 10.39 8.07
C ILE A 70 -5.61 8.95 8.58
N ASP A 71 -5.69 8.78 9.90
CA ASP A 71 -5.82 7.47 10.53
C ASP A 71 -7.13 6.79 10.14
N ARG A 72 -8.26 7.51 10.07
CA ARG A 72 -9.54 6.95 9.63
C ARG A 72 -9.46 6.40 8.21
N LEU A 73 -8.81 7.10 7.29
CA LEU A 73 -8.65 6.63 5.92
C LEU A 73 -7.74 5.40 5.85
N ASN A 74 -6.60 5.42 6.54
CA ASN A 74 -5.70 4.24 6.63
C ASN A 74 -6.44 3.02 7.20
N ASN A 75 -7.25 3.23 8.25
CA ASN A 75 -7.97 2.16 8.91
C ASN A 75 -9.02 1.49 8.03
N LYS A 76 -9.49 2.11 6.93
CA LYS A 76 -10.37 1.41 5.98
C LYS A 76 -9.71 0.16 5.44
N PHE A 77 -8.44 0.28 5.03
CA PHE A 77 -7.64 -0.85 4.56
C PHE A 77 -7.38 -1.86 5.68
N TRP A 78 -6.88 -1.39 6.82
CA TRP A 78 -6.47 -2.25 7.93
C TRP A 78 -7.62 -3.01 8.58
N ASN A 79 -8.81 -2.41 8.66
CA ASN A 79 -10.01 -3.07 9.16
C ASN A 79 -10.38 -4.28 8.29
N VAL A 80 -10.30 -4.15 6.96
CA VAL A 80 -10.55 -5.27 6.05
C VAL A 80 -9.48 -6.34 6.18
N MET A 81 -8.21 -5.97 6.15
CA MET A 81 -7.12 -6.95 6.25
C MET A 81 -7.17 -7.74 7.57
N SER A 82 -7.39 -7.05 8.69
CA SER A 82 -7.44 -7.69 10.02
C SER A 82 -8.64 -8.62 10.23
N GLN A 83 -9.72 -8.42 9.48
CA GLN A 83 -10.94 -9.24 9.55
C GLN A 83 -10.98 -10.35 8.49
N SER A 84 -10.12 -10.29 7.47
CA SER A 84 -10.10 -11.25 6.36
C SER A 84 -9.51 -12.59 6.76
N ASN A 85 -10.07 -13.69 6.24
CA ASN A 85 -9.54 -15.03 6.46
C ASN A 85 -8.44 -15.37 5.44
N ILE A 86 -7.20 -15.10 5.83
CA ILE A 86 -6.04 -15.24 4.95
C ILE A 86 -5.06 -16.36 5.36
N ALA A 87 -5.44 -17.22 6.30
CA ALA A 87 -4.55 -18.26 6.84
C ALA A 87 -4.06 -19.26 5.78
N ASN A 88 -4.85 -19.47 4.72
CA ASN A 88 -4.50 -20.35 3.60
C ASN A 88 -3.94 -19.58 2.38
N THR A 89 -3.69 -18.27 2.52
CA THR A 89 -3.22 -17.42 1.44
C THR A 89 -1.70 -17.29 1.50
N THR A 90 -1.04 -17.36 0.34
CA THR A 90 0.38 -17.03 0.19
C THR A 90 0.56 -15.63 -0.39
N PHE A 91 1.25 -14.76 0.33
CA PHE A 91 1.60 -13.41 -0.11
C PHE A 91 3.02 -13.39 -0.66
N ALA A 92 3.16 -13.03 -1.93
CA ALA A 92 4.43 -12.67 -2.53
C ALA A 92 4.53 -11.15 -2.60
N ILE A 93 5.39 -10.54 -1.77
CA ILE A 93 5.55 -9.08 -1.66
C ILE A 93 6.94 -8.62 -2.10
N ALA A 94 7.02 -7.87 -3.20
CA ALA A 94 8.21 -7.09 -3.55
C ALA A 94 8.03 -5.65 -3.08
N TYR A 95 9.03 -5.05 -2.44
CA TYR A 95 8.91 -3.70 -1.88
C TYR A 95 10.22 -2.92 -1.97
N MET A 96 10.10 -1.58 -1.97
CA MET A 96 11.25 -0.68 -1.88
C MET A 96 11.60 -0.47 -0.41
N GLN A 97 12.88 -0.62 -0.05
CA GLN A 97 13.34 -0.48 1.34
C GLN A 97 13.29 0.98 1.84
N HIS A 98 13.36 1.94 0.92
CA HIS A 98 13.31 3.37 1.21
C HIS A 98 12.15 4.02 0.45
N ASP A 99 11.00 3.33 0.38
CA ASP A 99 9.81 3.83 -0.29
C ASP A 99 9.42 5.21 0.27
N ASP A 100 9.37 6.19 -0.62
CA ASP A 100 9.15 7.59 -0.30
C ASP A 100 7.68 8.02 -0.49
N TYR A 101 6.79 7.06 -0.74
CA TYR A 101 5.33 7.24 -0.65
C TYR A 101 4.81 6.60 0.63
N ASP A 102 5.09 5.31 0.86
CA ASP A 102 4.63 4.56 2.03
C ASP A 102 5.76 3.74 2.67
N ALA A 103 6.58 4.43 3.47
CA ALA A 103 7.79 3.88 4.09
C ALA A 103 7.51 2.71 5.07
N HIS A 104 6.28 2.56 5.54
CA HIS A 104 5.91 1.59 6.57
C HIS A 104 5.09 0.42 6.05
N ALA A 105 4.64 0.45 4.79
CA ALA A 105 3.74 -0.55 4.20
C ALA A 105 4.15 -2.01 4.50
N TYR A 106 5.38 -2.40 4.17
CA TYR A 106 5.83 -3.78 4.39
C TYR A 106 6.03 -4.08 5.89
N ALA A 107 6.55 -3.13 6.65
CA ALA A 107 6.81 -3.29 8.08
C ALA A 107 5.53 -3.48 8.90
N GLU A 108 4.40 -2.94 8.42
CA GLU A 108 3.08 -3.11 9.04
C GLU A 108 2.31 -4.33 8.49
N LEU A 109 2.44 -4.60 7.18
CA LEU A 109 1.80 -5.78 6.56
C LEU A 109 2.36 -7.08 7.14
N PHE A 110 3.68 -7.22 7.21
CA PHE A 110 4.31 -8.49 7.58
C PHE A 110 3.85 -9.01 8.97
N PRO A 111 3.81 -8.20 10.04
CA PRO A 111 3.27 -8.63 11.33
C PRO A 111 1.81 -9.05 11.29
N LEU A 112 0.96 -8.34 10.55
CA LEU A 112 -0.46 -8.69 10.42
C LEU A 112 -0.64 -10.04 9.72
N LEU A 113 0.01 -10.22 8.57
CA LEU A 113 -0.03 -11.44 7.78
C LEU A 113 0.49 -12.64 8.59
N SER A 114 1.61 -12.45 9.29
CA SER A 114 2.20 -13.48 10.15
C SER A 114 1.28 -13.88 11.30
N ARG A 115 0.63 -12.91 11.94
CA ARG A 115 -0.33 -13.15 13.03
C ARG A 115 -1.56 -13.94 12.57
N GLN A 116 -1.99 -13.73 11.33
CA GLN A 116 -3.11 -14.47 10.72
C GLN A 116 -2.68 -15.78 10.05
N HIS A 117 -1.44 -16.24 10.29
CA HIS A 117 -0.86 -17.48 9.75
C HIS A 117 -0.76 -17.54 8.22
N ALA A 118 -0.84 -16.41 7.53
CA ALA A 118 -0.59 -16.35 6.11
C ALA A 118 0.87 -16.69 5.79
N ARG A 119 1.12 -17.31 4.64
CA ARG A 119 2.50 -17.55 4.18
C ARG A 119 3.01 -16.29 3.51
N VAL A 120 4.23 -15.86 3.84
CA VAL A 120 4.82 -14.64 3.25
C VAL A 120 6.16 -14.96 2.61
N ILE A 121 6.31 -14.59 1.35
CA ILE A 121 7.55 -14.59 0.59
C ILE A 121 7.79 -13.14 0.19
N SER A 122 8.98 -12.60 0.48
CA SER A 122 9.24 -11.19 0.21
C SER A 122 10.61 -10.92 -0.38
N ARG A 123 10.70 -9.81 -1.14
CA ARG A 123 11.94 -9.28 -1.70
C ARG A 123 12.00 -7.77 -1.49
N GLY A 124 12.94 -7.34 -0.66
CA GLY A 124 13.27 -5.92 -0.51
C GLY A 124 14.27 -5.48 -1.58
N VAL A 125 14.04 -4.32 -2.18
CA VAL A 125 14.94 -3.67 -3.15
C VAL A 125 15.35 -2.30 -2.59
N PRO A 126 16.64 -1.97 -2.49
CA PRO A 126 17.08 -0.64 -2.05
C PRO A 126 16.63 0.45 -3.03
N GLY A 127 16.13 1.58 -2.51
CA GLY A 127 15.78 2.75 -3.31
C GLY A 127 14.41 3.33 -2.95
N ARG A 128 14.09 4.47 -3.57
CA ARG A 128 12.79 5.15 -3.51
C ARG A 128 11.76 4.47 -4.41
N HIS A 129 10.49 4.86 -4.31
CA HIS A 129 9.39 4.15 -4.95
C HIS A 129 9.56 3.97 -6.46
N ASN A 130 10.19 4.92 -7.16
CA ASN A 130 10.38 4.84 -8.61
C ASN A 130 11.77 4.32 -9.02
N ASP A 131 12.66 4.10 -8.05
CA ASP A 131 13.98 3.52 -8.30
C ASP A 131 13.84 2.02 -8.67
N ASP A 132 14.74 1.54 -9.52
CA ASP A 132 14.88 0.14 -9.97
C ASP A 132 13.56 -0.63 -10.17
N SER A 133 12.61 0.02 -10.86
CA SER A 133 11.33 -0.58 -11.20
C SER A 133 11.45 -1.93 -11.95
N PRO A 134 12.43 -2.13 -12.86
CA PRO A 134 12.62 -3.43 -13.52
C PRO A 134 12.86 -4.59 -12.55
N THR A 135 13.63 -4.41 -11.46
CA THR A 135 13.86 -5.49 -10.48
C THR A 135 12.57 -5.94 -9.79
N ILE A 136 11.69 -5.00 -9.47
CA ILE A 136 10.38 -5.31 -8.89
C ILE A 136 9.52 -6.04 -9.92
N THR A 137 9.40 -5.50 -11.14
CA THR A 137 8.55 -6.08 -12.18
C THR A 137 9.01 -7.48 -12.58
N ASN A 138 10.31 -7.75 -12.64
CA ASN A 138 10.84 -9.08 -12.96
C ASN A 138 10.67 -10.10 -11.83
N TRP A 139 10.34 -9.66 -10.62
CA TRP A 139 10.09 -10.54 -9.48
C TRP A 139 8.62 -10.95 -9.36
N LEU A 140 7.70 -10.12 -9.86
CA LEU A 140 6.26 -10.41 -9.93
C LEU A 140 5.96 -11.42 -11.03
#